data_AF-A0A1C3XHR4-F1
#
_entry.id   AF-A0A1C3XHR4-F1
#
_cell.length_a   1.000
_cell.length_b   1.000
_cell.length_c   1.000
_cell.angle_alpha   90.00
_cell.angle_beta   90.00
_cell.angle_gamma   90.00
#
_symmetry.space_group_name_H-M   'P 1'
#
loop_
_entity.id
_entity.type
_entity.pdbx_description
1 polymer ?
#
loop_
_entity_poly.entity_id
_entity_poly.type
_entity_poly.pdbx_seq_one_letter_code
_entity_poly.pdbx_strand_id
1 'polypeptide(L)' 'MTVDRKRKESDAVVAERMADAVAYLITVAREAGLGSISSDLLAIRRKLRARAKVDDASPPSPASNETDHIEARYSK' A
#
# COMPACT_ATOMS: atom_id res chain seq x y z
N MET A 1 17.32 0.12 -28.70
CA MET A 1 15.99 -0.42 -28.34
C MET A 1 15.82 -0.25 -26.83
N THR A 2 15.16 0.83 -26.41
CA THR A 2 14.84 1.08 -25.01
C THR A 2 13.72 0.13 -24.61
N VAL A 3 14.04 -0.83 -23.74
CA VAL A 3 13.09 -1.80 -23.21
C VAL A 3 12.04 -1.04 -22.40
N ASP A 4 10.81 -1.00 -22.89
CA ASP A 4 9.64 -0.54 -22.16
C ASP A 4 9.51 -1.33 -20.86
N ARG A 5 10.02 -0.77 -19.76
CA ARG A 5 9.71 -1.24 -18.42
C ARG A 5 8.21 -1.00 -18.23
N LYS A 6 7.39 -2.01 -18.51
CA LYS A 6 6.03 -2.11 -17.94
C LYS A 6 6.17 -1.86 -16.44
N ARG A 7 5.80 -0.67 -15.97
CA ARG A 7 5.78 -0.35 -14.54
C ARG A 7 4.77 -1.31 -13.92
N LYS A 8 5.26 -2.33 -13.20
CA LYS A 8 4.40 -3.12 -12.33
C LYS A 8 3.91 -2.14 -11.26
N GLU A 9 2.60 -1.89 -11.23
CA GLU A 9 1.98 -1.13 -10.15
C GLU A 9 2.25 -1.87 -8.82
N SER A 10 2.46 -1.13 -7.74
CA SER A 10 2.68 -1.74 -6.43
C SER A 10 1.42 -2.43 -5.94
N ASP A 11 1.59 -3.51 -5.18
CA ASP A 11 0.46 -4.25 -4.59
C ASP A 11 -0.43 -3.35 -3.72
N ALA A 12 0.16 -2.32 -3.09
CA ALA A 12 -0.57 -1.28 -2.37
C ALA A 12 -1.57 -0.53 -3.26
N VAL A 13 -1.13 -0.05 -4.43
CA VAL A 13 -1.95 0.69 -5.40
C VAL A 13 -3.04 -0.19 -5.96
N VAL A 14 -2.73 -1.46 -6.25
CA VAL A 14 -3.73 -2.44 -6.71
C VAL A 14 -4.78 -2.69 -5.62
N ALA A 15 -4.37 -2.86 -4.37
CA ALA A 15 -5.27 -3.09 -3.24
C ALA A 15 -6.18 -1.88 -2.99
N GLU A 16 -5.67 -0.66 -3.11
CA GLU A 16 -6.46 0.57 -2.98
C GLU A 16 -7.53 0.68 -4.08
N ARG A 17 -7.14 0.49 -5.35
CA ARG A 17 -8.09 0.51 -6.47
C ARG A 17 -9.19 -0.54 -6.35
N MET A 18 -8.84 -1.74 -5.88
CA MET A 18 -9.82 -2.78 -5.62
C MET A 18 -10.76 -2.42 -4.48
N ALA A 19 -10.28 -1.74 -3.44
CA ALA A 19 -11.14 -1.27 -2.34
C ALA A 19 -12.19 -0.25 -2.81
N ASP A 20 -11.84 0.59 -3.79
CA ASP A 20 -12.76 1.56 -4.39
C ASP A 20 -13.79 0.88 -5.31
N ALA A 21 -13.36 -0.09 -6.12
CA ALA A 21 -14.29 -0.90 -6.91
C ALA A 21 -15.32 -1.63 -6.02
N VAL A 22 -14.88 -2.19 -4.88
CA VAL A 22 -15.78 -2.83 -3.91
C VAL A 22 -16.72 -1.82 -3.26
N ALA A 23 -16.31 -0.57 -3.08
CA ALA A 23 -17.19 0.49 -2.57
C ALA A 23 -18.40 0.72 -3.48
N TYR A 24 -18.17 0.73 -4.80
CA TYR A 24 -19.25 0.84 -5.79
C TYR A 24 -20.19 -0.37 -5.73
N LEU A 25 -19.65 -1.59 -5.64
CA LEU A 25 -20.47 -2.81 -5.53
C LEU A 25 -21.34 -2.84 -4.26
N ILE A 26 -20.88 -2.25 -3.15
CA ILE A 26 -21.70 -2.10 -1.94
C ILE A 26 -22.94 -1.25 -2.21
N THR A 27 -22.79 -0.15 -2.97
CA THR A 27 -23.91 0.71 -3.36
C THR A 27 -24.91 -0.06 -4.21
N VAL A 28 -24.43 -0.76 -5.25
CA VAL A 28 -25.29 -1.59 -6.12
C VAL A 28 -26.01 -2.68 -5.33
N ALA A 29 -25.32 -3.36 -4.42
CA ALA A 29 -25.93 -4.40 -3.58
C ALA A 29 -27.02 -3.83 -2.66
N ARG A 30 -26.82 -2.62 -2.11
CA ARG A 30 -27.83 -1.94 -1.29
C ARG A 30 -29.06 -1.54 -2.11
N GLU A 31 -28.85 -0.99 -3.29
CA GLU A 31 -29.93 -0.61 -4.22
C GLU A 31 -30.74 -1.84 -4.66
N ALA A 32 -30.08 -2.99 -4.85
CA ALA A 32 -30.73 -4.26 -5.18
C ALA A 32 -31.37 -4.98 -3.98
N GLY A 33 -31.33 -4.42 -2.76
CA GLY A 33 -31.87 -5.06 -1.55
C GLY A 33 -31.06 -6.26 -1.04
N LEU A 34 -29.82 -6.43 -1.50
CA LEU A 34 -28.92 -7.53 -1.17
C LEU A 34 -28.09 -7.22 0.10
N GLY A 35 -28.78 -7.12 1.24
CA GLY A 35 -28.18 -6.72 2.51
C GLY A 35 -27.00 -7.59 2.97
N SER A 36 -27.10 -8.91 2.87
CA SER A 36 -26.03 -9.85 3.25
C SER A 36 -24.76 -9.64 2.41
N ILE A 37 -24.92 -9.56 1.09
CA ILE A 37 -23.83 -9.32 0.13
C ILE A 37 -23.15 -7.98 0.42
N SER A 38 -23.92 -6.93 0.73
CA SER A 38 -23.36 -5.61 1.06
C SER A 38 -22.45 -5.65 2.32
N SER A 39 -22.78 -6.49 3.30
CA SER A 39 -21.99 -6.68 4.52
C SER A 39 -20.66 -7.39 4.22
N ASP A 40 -20.72 -8.46 3.40
CA ASP A 40 -19.53 -9.21 3.00
C ASP A 40 -18.55 -8.34 2.20
N LEU A 41 -19.08 -7.55 1.25
CA LEU A 41 -18.30 -6.57 0.49
C LEU A 41 -17.66 -5.51 1.40
N LEU A 42 -18.34 -5.08 2.47
CA LEU A 42 -17.79 -4.14 3.43
C LEU A 42 -16.61 -4.73 4.22
N ALA A 43 -16.66 -6.04 4.55
CA ALA A 43 -15.54 -6.75 5.13
C ALA A 43 -14.35 -6.87 4.17
N ILE A 44 -14.61 -7.20 2.90
CA ILE A 44 -13.59 -7.29 1.84
C ILE A 44 -12.89 -5.92 1.65
N ARG A 45 -13.66 -4.83 1.56
CA ARG A 45 -13.13 -3.47 1.42
C ARG A 45 -12.19 -3.09 2.57
N ARG A 46 -12.55 -3.44 3.81
CA ARG A 46 -11.69 -3.19 4.98
C ARG A 46 -10.36 -3.95 4.89
N LYS A 47 -10.39 -5.21 4.47
CA LYS A 47 -9.17 -6.02 4.28
C LYS A 47 -8.27 -5.43 3.19
N LEU A 48 -8.84 -5.01 2.07
CA LEU A 48 -8.09 -4.39 0.97
C LEU A 48 -7.40 -3.08 1.42
N ARG A 49 -8.10 -2.22 2.16
CA ARG A 49 -7.48 -1.01 2.74
C ARG A 49 -6.39 -1.31 3.75
N ALA A 50 -6.54 -2.36 4.56
CA ALA A 50 -5.50 -2.76 5.50
C ALA A 50 -4.24 -3.20 4.76
N ARG A 51 -4.38 -3.99 3.69
CA ARG A 51 -3.25 -4.41 2.84
C ARG A 51 -2.56 -3.22 2.16
N ALA A 52 -3.34 -2.28 1.61
CA ALA A 52 -2.80 -1.07 1.03
C ALA A 52 -1.92 -0.27 2.01
N LYS A 53 -2.34 -0.17 3.28
CA LYS A 53 -1.58 0.53 4.34
C LYS A 53 -0.31 -0.20 4.78
N VAL A 54 -0.31 -1.54 4.77
CA VAL A 54 0.84 -2.34 5.19
C VAL A 54 1.95 -2.29 4.14
N ASP A 55 1.61 -2.33 2.86
CA ASP A 55 2.60 -2.27 1.76
C ASP A 55 3.14 -0.84 1.53
N ASP A 56 2.39 0.20 1.91
CA ASP A 56 2.86 1.60 1.89
C ASP A 56 3.83 1.90 3.05
N ALA A 57 3.75 1.11 4.13
CA ALA A 57 4.77 1.07 5.18
C ALA A 57 5.98 0.24 4.72
N SER A 58 6.73 0.76 3.74
CA SER A 58 8.12 0.34 3.57
C SER A 58 8.84 0.43 4.92
N PRO A 59 9.73 -0.52 5.26
CA PRO A 59 10.49 -0.44 6.51
C PRO A 59 11.17 0.93 6.61
N PRO A 60 11.24 1.56 7.80
CA PRO A 60 12.03 2.77 7.94
C PRO A 60 13.42 2.45 7.40
N SER A 61 13.87 3.21 6.39
CA SER A 61 15.25 3.16 5.92
C SER A 61 16.14 3.13 7.18
N PRO A 62 17.07 2.17 7.32
CA PRO A 62 18.00 2.22 8.44
C PRO A 62 18.60 3.63 8.42
N ALA A 63 18.37 4.37 9.50
CA ALA A 63 18.84 5.73 9.62
C ALA A 63 20.32 5.72 9.22
N SER A 64 20.67 6.47 8.18
CA SER A 64 22.06 6.83 7.92
C SER A 64 22.54 7.56 9.18
N ASN A 65 23.16 6.80 10.07
CA ASN A 65 24.05 7.30 11.08
C ASN A 65 25.29 7.82 10.36
N GLU A 66 25.13 9.01 9.79
CA GLU A 66 26.20 9.95 9.51
C GLU A 66 26.84 10.27 10.87
N THR A 67 27.91 9.57 11.19
CA THR A 67 28.81 9.94 12.28
C THR A 67 30.17 10.16 11.67
N ASP A 68 30.45 11.45 11.45
CA ASP A 68 31.73 12.10 11.22
C ASP A 68 32.97 11.19 11.27
N HIS A 69 33.58 10.99 10.10
CA HIS A 69 35.01 10.73 10.03
C HIS A 69 35.75 12.05 10.28
N ILE A 70 35.86 12.49 11.53
CA ILE A 70 36.75 13.59 11.92
C ILE A 70 37.78 13.08 12.93
N GLU A 71 39.01 13.02 12.45
CA GLU A 71 40.30 13.11 13.13
C GLU A 71 40.50 12.48 14.51
N ALA A 72 41.38 11.46 14.55
CA ALA A 72 42.51 11.48 15.49
C ALA A 72 43.54 10.40 15.12
N ARG A 73 44.38 10.67 14.12
CA ARG A 73 45.63 9.91 13.93
C ARG A 73 46.76 10.77 13.36
N TYR A 74 47.11 11.82 14.09
CA TYR A 74 48.49 12.30 14.15
C TYR A 74 48.76 12.78 15.57
N SER A 75 49.27 11.87 16.41
CA SER A 75 49.96 12.23 17.64
C SER A 75 51.22 11.38 17.74
N LYS A 76 52.35 12.09 17.62
CA LYS A 76 53.74 11.75 17.95
C LYS A 76 54.47 10.72 17.09
#